data_AF-A0A1B6H4L9-F1
#
_entry.id   AF-A0A1B6H4L9-F1
#
_cell.length_a   1.000
_cell.length_b   1.000
_cell.length_c   1.000
_cell.angle_alpha   90.00
_cell.angle_beta   90.00
_cell.angle_gamma   90.00
#
_symmetry.space_group_name_H-M   'P 1'
#
loop_
_entity.id
_entity.type
_entity.pdbx_description
1 polymer ?
#
loop_
_entity_poly.entity_id
_entity_poly.type
_entity_poly.pdbx_seq_one_letter_code
_entity_poly.pdbx_strand_id
1 'polypeptide(L)'
;QRDDAIFADILARARIGYLTNKDQDLLGTRLIPTGSRSAASRLKEISQYLISLPEDTVCLLPTRNMCEQLNIAMLKTIGQPEVEIKAIDAIDCPRFLCKRTEEAIKKYEDDASMTAGLEQKIIIKLG
;
A
#
# COMPACT_ATOMS: atom_id res chain seq x y z
N GLN A 1 9.67 18.66 8.52
CA GLN A 1 9.69 18.32 9.96
C GLN A 1 10.08 19.59 10.73
N ARG A 2 9.30 20.68 10.58
CA ARG A 2 9.70 22.04 10.98
C ARG A 2 9.91 22.20 12.50
N ASP A 3 9.16 21.41 13.27
CA ASP A 3 9.13 21.48 14.74
C ASP A 3 9.97 20.39 15.42
N ASP A 4 10.70 19.56 14.65
CA ASP A 4 11.59 18.51 15.16
C ASP A 4 12.96 18.62 14.47
N ALA A 5 13.80 19.51 14.99
CA ALA A 5 15.14 19.77 14.46
C ALA A 5 16.04 18.54 14.53
N ILE A 6 15.91 17.72 15.58
CA ILE A 6 16.68 16.48 15.75
C ILE A 6 16.36 15.51 14.61
N PHE A 7 15.08 15.34 14.29
CA PHE A 7 14.67 14.45 13.22
C PHE A 7 14.97 15.02 11.83
N ALA A 8 14.86 16.34 11.63
CA ALA A 8 15.29 16.98 10.39
C ALA A 8 16.78 16.71 10.09
N ASP A 9 17.63 16.79 11.10
CA ASP A 9 19.05 16.50 11.02
C ASP A 9 19.33 15.02 10.69
N ILE A 10 18.57 14.09 11.28
CA ILE A 10 18.64 12.66 10.95
C ILE A 10 18.33 12.44 9.47
N LEU A 11 17.27 13.06 8.96
CA LEU A 11 16.88 12.94 7.56
C LEU A 11 17.94 13.52 6.61
N ALA A 12 18.55 14.65 6.98
CA ALA A 12 19.64 15.24 6.21
C ALA A 12 20.87 14.32 6.12
N ARG A 13 21.23 13.66 7.22
CA ARG A 13 22.31 12.66 7.26
C ARG A 13 21.95 11.39 6.49
N ALA A 14 20.74 10.85 6.69
CA ALA A 14 20.27 9.66 5.99
C ALA A 14 20.29 9.85 4.46
N ARG A 15 19.93 11.05 3.97
CA ARG A 15 19.95 11.40 2.54
C ARG A 15 21.32 11.24 1.88
N ILE A 16 22.41 11.45 2.62
CA ILE A 16 23.78 11.28 2.12
C ILE A 16 24.38 9.90 2.48
N GLY A 17 23.55 8.97 2.98
CA GLY A 17 23.98 7.62 3.35
C GLY A 17 24.77 7.55 4.66
N TYR A 18 24.67 8.57 5.53
CA TYR A 18 25.36 8.58 6.81
C TYR A 18 24.34 8.42 7.96
N LEU A 19 24.48 7.38 8.78
CA LEU A 19 23.64 7.15 9.96
C LEU A 19 24.53 6.75 11.14
N THR A 20 24.36 7.43 12.26
CA THR A 20 25.06 7.12 13.51
C THR A 20 24.27 6.11 14.35
N ASN A 21 24.92 5.48 15.33
CA ASN A 21 24.22 4.60 16.29
C ASN A 21 23.10 5.35 17.03
N LYS A 22 23.33 6.62 17.38
CA LYS A 22 22.30 7.46 18.02
C LYS A 22 21.08 7.66 17.12
N ASP A 23 21.30 7.81 15.81
CA ASP A 23 20.21 7.95 14.84
C ASP A 23 19.40 6.63 14.77
N GLN A 24 20.09 5.48 14.75
CA GLN A 24 19.45 4.17 14.76
C GLN A 24 18.66 3.92 16.05
N ASP A 25 19.22 4.27 17.21
CA ASP A 25 18.55 4.14 18.50
C ASP A 25 17.26 4.95 18.53
N LEU A 26 17.31 6.21 18.07
CA LEU A 26 16.12 7.07 18.02
C LEU A 26 15.07 6.52 17.05
N LEU A 27 15.46 6.07 15.85
CA LEU A 27 14.53 5.43 14.91
C LEU A 27 13.94 4.14 15.50
N GLY A 28 14.73 3.39 16.27
CA GLY A 28 14.29 2.20 17.01
C GLY A 28 13.15 2.50 17.99
N THR A 29 13.16 3.66 18.65
CA THR A 29 12.05 4.08 19.54
C THR A 29 10.74 4.34 18.81
N ARG A 30 10.78 4.52 17.48
CA ARG A 30 9.61 4.83 16.64
C ARG A 30 9.08 3.59 15.90
N LEU A 31 9.64 2.41 16.15
CA LEU A 31 9.14 1.16 15.57
C LEU A 31 7.74 0.85 16.12
N ILE A 32 6.88 0.32 15.25
CA ILE A 32 5.57 -0.18 15.67
C ILE A 32 5.81 -1.38 16.60
N PRO A 33 5.30 -1.35 17.84
CA PRO A 33 5.51 -2.45 18.78
C PRO A 33 4.73 -3.68 18.30
N THR A 34 5.46 -4.77 18.04
CA THR A 34 4.86 -6.08 17.74
C THR A 34 5.39 -7.13 18.71
N GLY A 35 4.50 -7.90 19.33
CA GLY A 35 4.85 -8.97 20.28
C GLY A 35 4.84 -10.37 19.66
N SER A 36 4.26 -10.51 18.48
CA SER A 36 4.01 -11.81 17.85
C SER A 36 5.20 -12.40 17.09
N ARG A 37 5.38 -13.72 17.22
CA ARG A 37 6.42 -14.48 16.48
C ARG A 37 6.01 -14.85 15.05
N SER A 38 4.70 -14.98 14.78
CA SER A 38 4.19 -15.30 13.44
C SER A 38 3.96 -14.05 12.60
N ALA A 39 4.14 -14.14 11.28
CA ALA A 39 3.88 -13.03 10.37
C ALA A 39 2.41 -12.61 10.37
N ALA A 40 1.47 -13.58 10.39
CA ALA A 40 0.04 -13.31 10.41
C ALA A 40 -0.41 -12.57 11.67
N SER A 41 0.09 -12.96 12.85
CA SER A 41 -0.27 -12.29 14.09
C SER A 41 0.37 -10.88 14.18
N ARG A 42 1.60 -10.69 13.68
CA ARG A 42 2.18 -9.34 13.57
C ARG A 42 1.38 -8.45 12.62
N LEU A 43 0.91 -8.98 11.49
CA LEU A 43 0.07 -8.22 10.57
C LEU A 43 -1.22 -7.77 11.24
N LYS A 44 -1.84 -8.63 12.06
CA LYS A 44 -3.01 -8.27 12.87
C LYS A 44 -2.71 -7.17 13.88
N GLU A 45 -1.58 -7.26 14.60
CA GLU A 45 -1.14 -6.22 15.56
C GLU A 45 -0.92 -4.88 14.85
N ILE A 46 -0.26 -4.90 13.68
CA ILE A 46 -0.04 -3.71 12.85
C ILE A 46 -1.38 -3.13 12.38
N SER A 47 -2.31 -3.94 11.87
CA SER A 47 -3.63 -3.46 11.46
C SER A 47 -4.38 -2.81 12.62
N GLN A 48 -4.36 -3.42 13.81
CA GLN A 48 -4.98 -2.84 15.01
C GLN A 48 -4.33 -1.51 15.42
N TYR A 49 -3.00 -1.43 15.35
CA TYR A 49 -2.28 -0.19 15.60
C TYR A 49 -2.70 0.90 14.61
N LEU A 50 -2.78 0.60 13.30
CA LEU A 50 -3.18 1.57 12.28
C LEU A 50 -4.62 2.06 12.45
N ILE A 51 -5.55 1.19 12.86
CA ILE A 51 -6.95 1.58 13.18
C ILE A 51 -7.01 2.59 14.33
N SER A 52 -6.03 2.56 15.25
CA SER A 52 -5.97 3.51 16.37
C SER A 52 -5.43 4.90 15.98
N LEU A 53 -4.89 5.04 14.77
CA LEU A 53 -4.35 6.31 14.26
C LEU A 53 -5.45 7.15 13.59
N PRO A 54 -5.20 8.46 13.35
CA PRO A 54 -6.11 9.31 12.59
C PRO A 54 -6.45 8.76 11.20
N GLU A 55 -7.66 9.04 10.70
CA GLU A 55 -8.15 8.53 9.41
C GLU A 55 -7.32 8.98 8.20
N ASP A 56 -6.63 10.12 8.30
CA ASP A 56 -5.74 10.66 7.28
C ASP A 56 -4.32 10.06 7.31
N THR A 57 -4.10 9.03 8.14
CA THR A 57 -2.81 8.33 8.21
C THR A 57 -2.48 7.64 6.89
N VAL A 58 -1.28 7.91 6.37
CA VAL A 58 -0.74 7.27 5.17
C VAL A 58 0.27 6.19 5.56
N CYS A 59 0.12 4.99 4.99
CA CYS A 59 1.08 3.90 5.14
C CYS A 59 1.92 3.75 3.86
N LEU A 60 3.24 3.73 4.00
CA LEU A 60 4.19 3.49 2.91
C LEU A 60 4.85 2.13 3.10
N LEU A 61 4.79 1.29 2.07
CA LEU A 61 5.36 -0.05 2.10
C LEU A 61 6.31 -0.27 0.91
N PRO A 62 7.35 -1.10 1.07
CA PRO A 62 8.37 -1.29 0.03
C PRO A 62 7.87 -1.92 -1.27
N THR A 63 6.81 -2.73 -1.22
CA THR A 63 6.33 -3.49 -2.39
C THR A 63 4.81 -3.49 -2.48
N ARG A 64 4.28 -3.64 -3.72
CA ARG A 64 2.84 -3.78 -3.97
C ARG A 64 2.22 -4.93 -3.19
N ASN A 65 2.88 -6.09 -3.15
CA ASN A 65 2.41 -7.26 -2.41
C ASN A 65 2.25 -6.98 -0.91
N MET A 66 3.13 -6.18 -0.31
CA MET A 66 2.98 -5.77 1.09
C MET A 66 1.78 -4.83 1.26
N CYS A 67 1.56 -3.89 0.32
CA CYS A 67 0.36 -3.05 0.32
C CYS A 67 -0.92 -3.89 0.23
N GLU A 68 -0.94 -4.86 -0.68
CA GLU A 68 -2.09 -5.76 -0.87
C GLU A 68 -2.39 -6.57 0.39
N GLN A 69 -1.37 -7.19 1.01
CA GLN A 69 -1.54 -7.93 2.26
C GLN A 69 -2.09 -7.04 3.39
N LEU A 70 -1.58 -5.81 3.51
CA LEU A 70 -2.06 -4.86 4.52
C LEU A 70 -3.50 -4.43 4.22
N ASN A 71 -3.81 -4.05 2.97
CA ASN A 71 -5.15 -3.64 2.56
C ASN A 71 -6.18 -4.75 2.80
N ILE A 72 -5.85 -5.99 2.46
CA ILE A 72 -6.70 -7.16 2.74
C ILE A 72 -6.88 -7.35 4.25
N ALA A 73 -5.80 -7.23 5.04
CA ALA A 73 -5.90 -7.36 6.49
C ALA A 73 -6.78 -6.26 7.09
N MET A 74 -6.64 -5.01 6.64
CA MET A 74 -7.47 -3.87 7.06
C MET A 74 -8.93 -4.07 6.66
N LEU A 75 -9.23 -4.46 5.41
CA LEU A 75 -10.59 -4.77 4.96
C LEU A 75 -11.22 -5.89 5.79
N LYS A 76 -10.47 -6.94 6.15
CA LYS A 76 -10.97 -8.02 7.02
C LYS A 76 -11.36 -7.56 8.42
N THR A 77 -10.82 -6.44 8.90
CA THR A 77 -11.21 -5.88 10.20
C THR A 77 -12.60 -5.22 10.18
N ILE A 78 -13.06 -4.80 9.00
CA ILE A 78 -14.37 -4.19 8.81
C ILE A 78 -15.42 -5.31 8.69
N GLY A 79 -16.43 -5.32 9.57
CA GLY A 79 -17.45 -6.37 9.63
C GLY A 79 -18.50 -6.34 8.52
N GLN A 80 -18.37 -5.44 7.56
CA GLN A 80 -19.31 -5.20 6.47
C GLN A 80 -19.03 -6.13 5.27
N PRO A 81 -20.04 -6.41 4.42
CA PRO A 81 -19.84 -7.23 3.23
C PRO A 81 -18.91 -6.55 2.23
N GLU A 82 -18.13 -7.37 1.52
CA GLU A 82 -17.26 -6.92 0.44
C GLU A 82 -18.10 -6.57 -0.81
N VAL A 83 -17.75 -5.45 -1.44
CA VAL A 83 -18.32 -5.00 -2.71
C VAL A 83 -17.19 -4.95 -3.73
N GLU A 84 -17.37 -5.65 -4.83
CA GLU A 84 -16.43 -5.64 -5.96
C GLU A 84 -16.87 -4.58 -6.97
N ILE A 85 -15.98 -3.64 -7.27
CA ILE A 85 -16.16 -2.66 -8.34
C ILE A 85 -15.21 -3.00 -9.47
N LYS A 86 -15.74 -3.13 -10.68
CA LYS A 86 -14.98 -3.40 -11.90
C LYS A 86 -14.91 -2.14 -12.75
N ALA A 87 -13.71 -1.76 -13.14
CA ALA A 87 -13.49 -0.79 -14.19
C ALA A 87 -13.90 -1.38 -15.55
N ILE A 88 -14.51 -0.55 -16.40
CA ILE A 88 -14.83 -0.90 -17.78
C ILE A 88 -14.00 0.01 -18.67
N ASP A 89 -13.02 -0.58 -19.34
CA ASP A 89 -12.16 0.16 -20.25
C ASP A 89 -12.92 0.50 -21.53
N ALA A 90 -12.80 1.75 -21.98
CA ALA A 90 -13.31 2.20 -23.26
C ALA A 90 -12.18 2.19 -24.29
N ILE A 91 -12.42 1.52 -25.43
CA ILE A 91 -11.46 1.48 -26.53
C ILE A 91 -11.81 2.60 -27.50
N ASP A 92 -10.98 3.64 -27.54
CA ASP A 92 -11.06 4.70 -28.52
C ASP A 92 -10.07 4.45 -29.66
N CYS A 93 -10.51 3.68 -30.68
CA CYS A 93 -9.71 3.45 -31.88
C CYS A 93 -10.57 3.31 -33.15
N PRO A 94 -9.99 3.47 -34.36
CA PRO A 94 -10.69 3.24 -35.62
C PRO A 94 -11.26 1.81 -35.72
N ARG A 95 -12.45 1.66 -36.33
CA ARG A 95 -13.19 0.37 -36.42
C ARG A 95 -12.35 -0.82 -36.91
N PHE A 96 -11.40 -0.60 -37.82
CA PHE A 96 -10.55 -1.66 -38.36
C PHE A 96 -9.49 -2.17 -37.36
N LEU A 97 -9.21 -1.41 -36.29
CA LEU A 97 -8.30 -1.80 -35.20
C LEU A 97 -9.03 -2.33 -33.97
N CYS A 98 -10.31 -1.99 -33.76
CA CYS A 98 -11.07 -2.36 -32.54
C CYS A 98 -10.88 -3.83 -32.14
N LYS A 99 -11.11 -4.77 -33.06
CA LYS A 99 -10.99 -6.21 -32.76
C LYS A 99 -9.57 -6.61 -32.31
N ARG A 100 -8.54 -6.09 -32.98
CA ARG A 100 -7.15 -6.37 -32.63
C ARG A 100 -6.77 -5.74 -31.29
N THR A 101 -7.30 -4.55 -31.00
CA THR A 101 -7.09 -3.86 -29.72
C THR A 101 -7.79 -4.60 -28.58
N GLU A 102 -9.03 -5.07 -28.76
CA GLU A 102 -9.75 -5.90 -27.78
C GLU A 102 -8.98 -7.19 -27.45
N GLU A 103 -8.49 -7.90 -28.47
CA GLU A 103 -7.70 -9.12 -28.29
C GLU A 103 -6.35 -8.85 -27.60
N ALA A 104 -5.76 -7.67 -27.80
CA ALA A 104 -4.54 -7.28 -27.12
C ALA A 104 -4.80 -6.95 -25.64
N ILE A 105 -5.86 -6.19 -25.33
CA ILE A 105 -6.22 -5.80 -23.96
C ILE A 105 -6.57 -7.03 -23.11
N LYS A 106 -7.33 -7.99 -23.65
CA LYS A 106 -7.67 -9.24 -22.94
C LYS A 106 -6.47 -10.02 -22.43
N LYS A 107 -5.30 -9.89 -23.08
CA LYS A 107 -4.06 -10.57 -22.62
C LYS A 107 -3.50 -9.98 -21.34
N TYR A 108 -3.86 -8.75 -21.02
CA TYR A 108 -3.35 -8.00 -19.88
C TYR A 108 -4.42 -7.72 -18.81
N GLU A 109 -5.67 -8.19 -19.00
CA GLU A 109 -6.74 -8.02 -18.00
C GLU A 109 -6.36 -8.63 -16.63
N ASP A 110 -5.64 -9.75 -16.64
CA ASP A 110 -5.17 -10.43 -15.42
C ASP A 110 -3.74 -10.02 -14.99
N ASP A 111 -3.06 -9.13 -15.75
CA ASP A 111 -1.68 -8.71 -15.47
C ASP A 111 -1.54 -7.18 -15.34
N ALA A 112 -1.64 -6.72 -14.09
CA ALA A 112 -1.44 -5.31 -13.74
C ALA A 112 0.05 -4.91 -13.57
N SER A 113 1.01 -5.76 -13.96
CA SER A 113 2.45 -5.41 -13.87
C SER A 113 2.82 -4.29 -14.83
N MET A 114 2.11 -4.20 -15.97
CA MET A 114 2.36 -3.23 -17.03
C MET A 114 1.45 -1.99 -16.96
N THR A 115 0.54 -1.92 -15.98
CA THR A 115 -0.47 -0.85 -15.84
C THR A 115 -0.13 0.18 -14.77
N ALA A 116 1.16 0.28 -14.38
CA ALA A 116 1.60 1.08 -13.24
C ALA A 116 0.85 0.75 -11.92
N GLY A 117 0.36 -0.49 -11.80
CA GLY A 117 -0.39 -0.95 -10.63
C GLY A 117 -1.88 -0.61 -10.64
N LEU A 118 -2.45 -0.18 -11.77
CA LEU A 118 -3.89 -0.04 -11.94
C LEU A 118 -4.52 -1.42 -12.20
N GLU A 119 -5.31 -1.88 -11.25
CA GLU A 119 -6.07 -3.12 -11.36
C GLU A 119 -7.46 -2.86 -11.92
N GLN A 120 -7.99 -3.81 -12.70
CA GLN A 120 -9.35 -3.72 -13.24
C GLN A 120 -10.41 -3.77 -12.14
N LYS A 121 -10.07 -4.34 -10.97
CA LYS A 121 -11.01 -4.61 -9.89
C LYS A 121 -10.52 -3.96 -8.61
N ILE A 122 -11.46 -3.40 -7.85
CA ILE A 122 -11.21 -2.97 -6.48
C ILE A 122 -12.26 -3.60 -5.57
N ILE A 123 -11.80 -4.15 -4.44
CA ILE A 123 -12.67 -4.69 -3.39
C ILE A 123 -12.75 -3.64 -2.29
N ILE A 124 -13.96 -3.23 -1.96
CA ILE A 124 -14.22 -2.25 -0.90
C ILE A 124 -15.19 -2.81 0.13
N LYS A 125 -15.22 -2.19 1.30
CA LYS A 125 -16.29 -2.35 2.29
C LYS A 125 -16.84 -0.97 2.63
N LEU A 126 -18.16 -0.86 2.70
CA LEU A 126 -18.82 0.37 3.09
C LEU A 126 -18.74 0.47 4.61
N GLY A 127 -18.04 1.48 5.12
CA GLY A 127 -17.91 1.79 6.55
C GLY A 127 -19.18 2.40 7.13
#